data_AF-A0A2J7ZLF4-F1
#
_entry.id   AF-A0A2J7ZLF4-F1
#
_cell.length_a   1.000
_cell.length_b   1.000
_cell.length_c   1.000
_cell.angle_alpha   90.00
_cell.angle_beta   90.00
_cell.angle_gamma   90.00
#
_symmetry.space_group_name_H-M   'P 1'
#
loop_
_entity.id
_entity.type
_entity.pdbx_description
1 polymer ?
#
loop_
_entity_poly.entity_id
_entity_poly.type
_entity_poly.pdbx_seq_one_letter_code
_entity_poly.pdbx_strand_id
1 'polypeptide(L)'
;MVQLTEKIIMGKTRLEKLEDVKNLNLDLDDCTILAQLPNLEVLSLSVNRLTSLKDFRHCSKLQELYLRKNDVRDLTEIQHLANLKDLRVLWLSDNPARGGGGGGRSNKNILYAVMALLGELGEDDLVYVRREIEQRTGAR
;
A
#
# COMPACT_ATOMS: atom_id res chain seq x y z
N MET A 1 -17.20 12.47 8.91
CA MET A 1 -16.30 11.95 7.86
C MET A 1 -16.22 13.01 6.78
N VAL A 2 -15.01 13.53 6.49
CA VAL A 2 -14.80 14.44 5.38
C VAL A 2 -14.59 13.57 4.15
N GLN A 3 -15.54 13.58 3.22
CA GLN A 3 -15.35 12.89 1.95
C GLN A 3 -14.31 13.67 1.16
N LEU A 4 -13.25 12.99 0.73
CA LEU A 4 -12.22 13.67 -0.03
C LEU A 4 -12.68 13.86 -1.46
N THR A 5 -12.69 15.11 -1.91
CA THR A 5 -13.17 15.50 -3.24
C THR A 5 -12.00 16.03 -4.06
N GLU A 6 -12.15 16.02 -5.38
CA GLU A 6 -11.23 16.68 -6.31
C GLU A 6 -10.87 18.09 -5.84
N LYS A 7 -11.86 18.91 -5.49
CA LYS A 7 -11.64 20.28 -5.00
C LYS A 7 -10.68 20.37 -3.81
N ILE A 8 -10.73 19.41 -2.89
CA ILE A 8 -9.82 19.35 -1.73
C ILE A 8 -8.38 19.02 -2.19
N ILE A 9 -8.24 18.07 -3.12
CA ILE A 9 -6.93 17.71 -3.71
C ILE A 9 -6.34 18.92 -4.43
N MET A 10 -7.11 19.58 -5.28
CA MET A 10 -6.66 20.77 -6.01
C MET A 10 -6.27 21.90 -5.07
N GLY A 11 -7.06 22.13 -4.01
CA GLY A 11 -6.75 23.14 -3.00
C GLY A 11 -5.46 22.85 -2.22
N LYS A 12 -5.16 21.57 -1.94
CA LYS A 12 -3.94 21.17 -1.22
C LYS A 12 -2.69 21.12 -2.10
N THR A 13 -2.84 20.69 -3.34
CA THR A 13 -1.72 20.52 -4.28
C THR A 13 -1.41 21.78 -5.07
N ARG A 14 -2.37 22.71 -5.19
CA ARG A 14 -2.33 23.90 -6.06
C ARG A 14 -2.16 23.56 -7.54
N LEU A 15 -2.56 22.36 -7.93
CA LEU A 15 -2.57 21.92 -9.32
C LEU A 15 -3.91 22.25 -9.98
N GLU A 16 -3.92 22.29 -11.30
CA GLU A 16 -5.12 22.57 -12.10
C GLU A 16 -5.81 21.30 -12.61
N LYS A 17 -5.07 20.18 -12.69
CA LYS A 17 -5.63 18.88 -13.06
C LYS A 17 -5.18 17.76 -12.11
N LEU A 18 -6.08 16.80 -11.90
CA LEU A 18 -5.80 15.59 -11.12
C LEU A 18 -4.69 14.71 -11.75
N GLU A 19 -4.55 14.76 -13.07
CA GLU A 19 -3.49 14.05 -13.79
C GLU A 19 -2.07 14.56 -13.46
N ASP A 20 -1.94 15.78 -12.96
CA ASP A 20 -0.62 16.33 -12.58
C ASP A 20 -0.19 15.92 -11.16
N VAL A 21 -1.09 15.32 -10.38
CA VAL A 21 -0.85 14.92 -9.00
C VAL A 21 0.06 13.69 -8.97
N LYS A 22 1.33 13.92 -8.61
CA LYS A 22 2.31 12.84 -8.40
C LYS A 22 2.50 12.44 -6.95
N ASN A 23 2.34 13.38 -6.03
CA ASN A 23 2.61 13.18 -4.60
C ASN A 23 1.41 13.65 -3.79
N LEU A 24 0.92 12.80 -2.89
CA LEU A 24 -0.25 13.11 -2.09
C LEU A 24 -0.07 12.62 -0.66
N ASN A 25 -0.29 13.52 0.31
CA ASN A 25 -0.33 13.20 1.72
C ASN A 25 -1.65 13.72 2.30
N LEU A 26 -2.54 12.79 2.67
CA LEU A 26 -3.89 13.11 3.07
C LEU A 26 -4.39 12.18 4.15
N ASP A 27 -5.38 12.68 4.89
CA ASP A 27 -6.23 11.85 5.71
C ASP A 27 -7.43 11.44 4.84
N LEU A 28 -7.47 10.16 4.43
CA LEU A 28 -8.54 9.58 3.63
C LEU A 28 -9.22 8.44 4.37
N ASP A 29 -10.53 8.56 4.51
CA ASP A 29 -11.40 7.42 4.81
C ASP A 29 -11.96 6.79 3.51
N ASP A 30 -12.03 7.53 2.40
CA ASP A 30 -12.55 7.10 1.09
C ASP A 30 -11.45 7.21 0.01
N CYS A 31 -11.07 6.07 -0.57
CA CYS A 31 -10.02 5.97 -1.60
C CYS A 31 -10.56 5.90 -3.04
N THR A 32 -11.87 6.05 -3.26
CA THR A 32 -12.45 5.96 -4.62
C THR A 32 -11.89 7.00 -5.59
N ILE A 33 -11.47 8.16 -5.09
CA ILE A 33 -10.85 9.24 -5.89
C ILE A 33 -9.50 8.81 -6.52
N LEU A 34 -8.85 7.76 -6.00
CA LEU A 34 -7.57 7.27 -6.53
C LEU A 34 -7.66 6.82 -8.00
N ALA A 35 -8.85 6.39 -8.45
CA ALA A 35 -9.10 6.05 -9.85
C ALA A 35 -8.93 7.25 -10.82
N GLN A 36 -8.94 8.48 -10.30
CA GLN A 36 -8.78 9.71 -11.07
C GLN A 36 -7.35 10.29 -10.98
N LEU A 37 -6.42 9.58 -10.32
CA LEU A 37 -5.03 10.00 -10.13
C LEU A 37 -4.05 9.08 -10.89
N PRO A 38 -4.08 9.07 -12.25
CA PRO A 38 -3.35 8.07 -13.04
C PRO A 38 -1.82 8.20 -12.96
N ASN A 39 -1.31 9.35 -12.51
CA ASN A 39 0.13 9.64 -12.41
C ASN A 39 0.65 9.69 -10.97
N LEU A 40 -0.12 9.17 -10.01
CA LEU A 40 0.30 9.16 -8.62
C LEU A 40 1.51 8.23 -8.41
N GLU A 41 2.60 8.77 -7.88
CA GLU A 41 3.87 8.08 -7.64
C GLU A 41 4.09 7.84 -6.14
N VAL A 42 3.73 8.80 -5.29
CA VAL A 42 3.88 8.70 -3.83
C VAL A 42 2.58 9.04 -3.12
N LEU A 43 2.11 8.11 -2.27
CA LEU A 43 0.89 8.27 -1.50
C LEU A 43 1.12 7.94 -0.02
N SER A 44 0.85 8.92 0.84
CA SER A 44 0.80 8.76 2.28
C SER A 44 -0.63 8.91 2.79
N LEU A 45 -1.14 7.82 3.35
CA LEU A 45 -2.43 7.74 4.06
C LEU A 45 -2.23 7.13 5.45
N SER A 46 -1.13 7.50 6.11
CA SER A 46 -0.85 7.05 7.47
C SER A 46 -1.84 7.66 8.46
N VAL A 47 -2.23 6.91 9.49
CA VAL A 47 -3.17 7.35 10.55
C VAL A 47 -4.59 7.59 10.02
N ASN A 48 -5.08 6.65 9.20
CA ASN A 48 -6.45 6.64 8.69
C ASN A 48 -7.21 5.38 9.15
N ARG A 49 -8.39 5.13 8.58
CA ARG A 49 -9.26 3.99 8.93
C ARG A 49 -9.44 3.01 7.76
N LEU A 50 -8.44 2.89 6.90
CA LEU A 50 -8.51 2.02 5.74
C LEU A 50 -8.56 0.56 6.17
N THR A 51 -9.57 -0.16 5.69
CA THR A 51 -9.74 -1.59 5.94
C THR A 51 -9.43 -2.44 4.71
N SER A 52 -9.39 -1.84 3.52
CA SER A 52 -9.17 -2.52 2.25
C SER A 52 -8.19 -1.75 1.35
N LEU A 53 -7.49 -2.51 0.50
CA LEU A 53 -6.53 -2.00 -0.49
C LEU A 53 -7.04 -2.07 -1.94
N LYS A 54 -8.32 -2.37 -2.15
CA LYS A 54 -8.91 -2.56 -3.49
C LYS A 54 -8.76 -1.35 -4.42
N ASP A 55 -8.83 -0.13 -3.89
CA ASP A 55 -8.91 1.10 -4.69
C ASP A 55 -7.53 1.53 -5.22
N PHE A 56 -6.44 0.97 -4.67
CA PHE A 56 -5.07 1.25 -5.08
C PHE A 56 -4.71 0.58 -6.42
N ARG A 57 -5.48 -0.42 -6.88
CA ARG A 57 -5.24 -1.14 -8.14
C ARG A 57 -5.20 -0.24 -9.39
N HIS A 58 -5.72 0.98 -9.28
CA HIS A 58 -5.79 1.97 -10.36
C HIS A 58 -4.51 2.81 -10.48
N CYS A 59 -3.65 2.84 -9.46
CA CYS A 59 -2.48 3.71 -9.39
C CYS A 59 -1.24 3.03 -9.98
N SER A 60 -1.25 2.64 -11.26
CA SER A 60 -0.19 1.81 -11.87
C SER A 60 1.24 2.37 -11.77
N LYS A 61 1.40 3.68 -11.59
CA LYS A 61 2.70 4.36 -11.42
C LYS A 61 3.14 4.53 -9.96
N LEU A 62 2.39 3.97 -9.01
CA LEU A 62 2.65 4.15 -7.59
C LEU A 62 3.95 3.42 -7.20
N GLN A 63 4.90 4.20 -6.69
CA GLN A 63 6.21 3.75 -6.28
C GLN A 63 6.32 3.60 -4.77
N GLU A 64 5.64 4.47 -4.03
CA GLU A 64 5.73 4.50 -2.57
C GLU A 64 4.35 4.66 -1.93
N LEU A 65 4.01 3.72 -1.04
CA LEU A 65 2.73 3.64 -0.38
C LEU A 65 2.88 3.52 1.14
N TYR A 66 2.46 4.56 1.86
CA TYR A 66 2.55 4.64 3.31
C TYR A 66 1.16 4.51 3.96
N LEU A 67 0.90 3.36 4.57
CA LEU A 67 -0.38 2.96 5.17
C LEU A 67 -0.27 2.66 6.66
N ARG A 68 0.71 3.24 7.35
CA ARG A 68 0.91 3.00 8.78
C ARG A 68 -0.33 3.41 9.59
N LYS A 69 -0.66 2.68 10.66
CA LYS A 69 -1.79 2.99 11.56
C LYS A 69 -3.11 3.11 10.79
N ASN A 70 -3.44 2.05 10.05
CA ASN A 70 -4.76 1.85 9.45
C ASN A 70 -5.42 0.62 10.09
N ASP A 71 -6.59 0.21 9.59
CA ASP A 71 -7.36 -0.94 10.09
C ASP A 71 -7.40 -2.07 9.04
N VAL A 72 -6.32 -2.27 8.29
CA VAL A 72 -6.19 -3.42 7.38
C VAL A 72 -6.03 -4.66 8.26
N ARG A 73 -7.02 -5.55 8.22
CA ARG A 73 -7.08 -6.72 9.13
C ARG A 73 -6.62 -8.03 8.50
N ASP A 74 -6.59 -8.10 7.17
CA ASP A 74 -6.16 -9.28 6.42
C ASP A 74 -4.96 -8.94 5.53
N LEU A 75 -3.93 -9.78 5.55
CA LEU A 75 -2.80 -9.66 4.64
C LEU A 75 -3.16 -10.05 3.21
N THR A 76 -4.25 -10.79 2.97
CA THR A 76 -4.71 -11.08 1.61
C THR A 76 -5.04 -9.82 0.81
N GLU A 77 -5.34 -8.70 1.47
CA GLU A 77 -5.59 -7.41 0.80
C GLU A 77 -4.41 -6.94 -0.07
N ILE A 78 -3.18 -7.39 0.21
CA ILE A 78 -2.01 -7.05 -0.61
C ILE A 78 -2.13 -7.56 -2.05
N GLN A 79 -2.98 -8.56 -2.32
CA GLN A 79 -3.25 -9.04 -3.68
C GLN A 79 -3.80 -7.93 -4.59
N HIS A 80 -4.48 -6.92 -4.03
CA HIS A 80 -4.98 -5.78 -4.78
C HIS A 80 -3.87 -4.85 -5.28
N LEU A 81 -2.66 -4.98 -4.72
CA LEU A 81 -1.48 -4.24 -5.14
C LEU A 81 -0.69 -4.96 -6.25
N ALA A 82 -1.14 -6.14 -6.70
CA ALA A 82 -0.44 -6.94 -7.71
C ALA A 82 -0.35 -6.30 -9.12
N ASN A 83 -0.99 -5.14 -9.33
CA ASN A 83 -0.83 -4.37 -10.58
C ASN A 83 0.17 -3.20 -10.44
N LEU A 84 0.70 -2.98 -9.23
CA LEU A 84 1.61 -1.87 -8.92
C LEU A 84 3.06 -2.27 -9.16
N LYS A 85 3.42 -2.42 -10.44
CA LYS A 85 4.75 -2.90 -10.88
C LYS A 85 5.89 -1.98 -10.45
N ASP A 86 5.62 -0.69 -10.29
CA ASP A 86 6.66 0.27 -9.87
C ASP A 86 6.81 0.38 -8.34
N LEU A 87 6.00 -0.38 -7.57
CA LEU A 87 5.92 -0.25 -6.11
C LEU A 87 7.18 -0.80 -5.43
N ARG A 88 8.03 0.11 -4.96
CA ARG A 88 9.28 -0.19 -4.25
C ARG A 88 9.21 0.04 -2.74
N VAL A 89 8.19 0.74 -2.23
CA VAL A 89 8.03 0.99 -0.79
C VAL A 89 6.58 0.76 -0.38
N LEU A 90 6.37 -0.14 0.60
CA LEU A 90 5.08 -0.38 1.22
C LEU A 90 5.20 -0.41 2.75
N TRP A 91 4.53 0.50 3.44
CA TRP A 91 4.52 0.57 4.91
C TRP A 91 3.15 0.23 5.48
N LEU A 92 3.03 -0.94 6.08
CA LEU A 92 1.80 -1.43 6.73
C LEU A 92 1.92 -1.57 8.25
N SER A 93 2.94 -0.95 8.86
CA SER A 93 3.10 -0.92 10.33
C SER A 93 1.83 -0.48 11.06
N ASP A 94 1.63 -1.00 12.27
CA ASP A 94 0.50 -0.65 13.12
C ASP A 94 -0.88 -0.93 12.48
N ASN A 95 -0.98 -1.88 11.54
CA ASN A 95 -2.24 -2.45 11.06
C ASN A 95 -2.51 -3.82 11.74
N PRO A 96 -3.76 -4.17 12.05
CA PRO A 96 -4.10 -5.44 12.69
C PRO A 96 -3.66 -6.68 11.91
N ALA A 97 -3.64 -6.63 10.56
CA ALA A 97 -3.19 -7.71 9.67
C ALA A 97 -1.78 -8.20 9.98
N ARG A 98 -0.94 -7.36 10.61
CA ARG A 98 0.42 -7.72 10.99
C ARG A 98 0.47 -8.63 12.23
N GLY A 99 -0.68 -8.93 12.84
CA GLY A 99 -0.82 -9.76 14.03
C GLY A 99 -0.44 -8.95 15.28
N GLY A 100 -1.32 -8.96 16.28
CA GLY A 100 -1.08 -8.33 17.58
C GLY A 100 0.21 -8.85 18.21
N GLY A 101 1.28 -8.07 18.10
CA GLY A 101 2.59 -8.41 18.61
C GLY A 101 3.52 -7.23 18.38
N GLY A 102 3.54 -6.32 19.37
CA GLY A 102 4.50 -5.22 19.42
C GLY A 102 5.92 -5.76 19.34
N GLY A 103 6.50 -5.72 18.15
CA GLY A 103 7.83 -6.25 17.92
C GLY A 103 8.20 -6.08 16.46
N GLY A 104 8.78 -4.92 16.13
CA GLY A 104 9.81 -4.64 15.12
C GLY A 104 9.93 -5.43 13.80
N ARG A 105 8.98 -6.27 13.37
CA ARG A 105 9.12 -7.12 12.16
C ARG A 105 9.08 -6.27 10.89
N SER A 106 10.23 -5.98 10.32
CA SER A 106 10.46 -4.96 9.29
C SER A 106 9.44 -4.98 8.13
N ASN A 107 9.04 -3.79 7.66
CA ASN A 107 8.21 -3.58 6.46
C ASN A 107 8.74 -4.32 5.21
N LYS A 108 10.03 -4.67 5.20
CA LYS A 108 10.69 -5.45 4.15
C LYS A 108 9.94 -6.74 3.80
N ASN A 109 9.47 -7.52 4.78
CA ASN A 109 8.84 -8.83 4.49
C ASN A 109 7.51 -8.70 3.73
N ILE A 110 6.80 -7.58 3.91
CA ILE A 110 5.52 -7.34 3.23
C ILE A 110 5.78 -6.84 1.80
N LEU A 111 6.78 -5.98 1.61
CA LEU A 111 7.23 -5.58 0.28
C LEU A 111 7.72 -6.79 -0.53
N TYR A 112 8.54 -7.66 0.07
CA TYR A 112 8.96 -8.90 -0.59
C TYR A 112 7.78 -9.82 -0.92
N ALA A 113 6.76 -9.93 -0.07
CA ALA A 113 5.55 -10.69 -0.40
C ALA A 113 4.79 -10.08 -1.59
N VAL A 114 4.71 -8.75 -1.69
CA VAL A 114 4.13 -8.05 -2.85
C VAL A 114 4.98 -8.28 -4.10
N MET A 115 6.30 -8.10 -4.02
CA MET A 115 7.20 -8.36 -5.14
C MET A 115 7.17 -9.83 -5.60
N ALA A 116 6.99 -10.78 -4.68
CA ALA A 116 6.80 -12.20 -4.99
C ALA A 116 5.51 -12.42 -5.79
N LEU A 117 4.42 -11.75 -5.41
CA LEU A 117 3.14 -11.78 -6.14
C LEU A 117 3.24 -11.11 -7.51
N LEU A 118 4.06 -10.08 -7.63
CA LEU A 118 4.35 -9.39 -8.90
C LEU A 118 5.23 -10.22 -9.85
N GLY A 119 5.85 -11.30 -9.36
CA GLY A 119 6.82 -12.09 -10.14
C GLY A 119 8.13 -11.34 -10.39
N GLU A 120 8.41 -10.30 -9.60
CA GLU A 120 9.55 -9.39 -9.77
C GLU A 120 10.73 -9.73 -8.84
N LEU A 121 10.61 -10.79 -8.05
CA LEU A 121 11.71 -11.29 -7.23
C LEU A 121 12.60 -12.26 -8.01
N GLY A 122 13.91 -12.07 -7.86
CA GLY A 122 14.89 -13.10 -8.23
C GLY A 122 14.74 -14.34 -7.34
N GLU A 123 15.34 -15.47 -7.76
CA GLU A 123 15.24 -16.73 -7.03
C GLU A 123 15.68 -16.61 -5.56
N ASP A 124 16.72 -15.82 -5.26
CA ASP A 124 17.23 -15.64 -3.90
C ASP A 124 16.22 -14.93 -2.97
N ASP A 125 15.51 -13.91 -3.48
CA ASP A 125 14.50 -13.20 -2.70
C ASP A 125 13.23 -14.05 -2.52
N LEU A 126 12.88 -14.88 -3.51
CA LEU A 126 11.80 -15.86 -3.38
C LEU A 126 12.11 -16.91 -2.32
N VAL A 127 13.37 -17.34 -2.21
CA VAL A 127 13.84 -18.26 -1.15
C VAL A 127 13.69 -17.60 0.22
N TYR A 128 14.03 -16.32 0.37
CA TYR A 128 13.80 -15.57 1.61
C TYR A 128 12.31 -15.54 2.00
N VAL A 129 11.44 -15.20 1.04
CA VAL A 129 9.98 -15.15 1.26
C VAL A 129 9.42 -16.52 1.64
N ARG A 130 9.77 -17.59 0.90
CA ARG A 130 9.32 -18.95 1.19
C ARG A 130 9.75 -19.40 2.58
N ARG A 131 11.01 -19.17 2.94
CA ARG A 131 11.55 -19.56 4.24
C ARG A 131 10.84 -18.83 5.40
N GLU A 132 10.50 -17.57 5.19
CA GLU A 132 9.75 -16.77 6.17
C GLU A 132 8.28 -17.24 6.30
N ILE A 133 7.65 -17.65 5.18
CA ILE A 133 6.31 -18.24 5.19
C ILE A 133 6.33 -19.60 5.90
N GLU A 134 7.25 -20.49 5.57
CA GLU A 134 7.41 -21.82 6.17
C GLU A 134 7.63 -21.75 7.68
N GLN A 135 8.47 -20.82 8.15
CA GLN A 135 8.68 -20.57 9.58
C GLN A 135 7.41 -20.08 10.31
N ARG A 136 6.46 -19.48 9.58
CA ARG A 136 5.24 -18.90 10.14
C ARG A 136 4.01 -19.81 10.03
N THR A 137 3.92 -20.65 9.00
CA THR A 137 2.80 -21.58 8.81
C THR A 137 3.04 -22.95 9.44
N GLY A 138 4.30 -23.27 9.80
CA GLY A 138 4.66 -24.59 10.33
C GLY A 138 4.50 -25.72 9.31
N ALA A 139 4.23 -25.39 8.04
CA ALA A 139 4.17 -26.34 6.96
C ALA A 139 5.61 -26.75 6.61
N ARG A 140 5.96 -27.99 6.97
CA ARG A 140 7.13 -28.70 6.45
C ARG A 140 6.77 -29.42 5.17
#